data_AF-A0A542LW83-F1
#
_entry.id   AF-A0A542LW83-F1
#
_cell.length_a   1.000
_cell.length_b   1.000
_cell.length_c   1.000
_cell.angle_alpha   90.00
_cell.angle_beta   90.00
_cell.angle_gamma   90.00
#
_symmetry.space_group_name_H-M   'P 1'
#
loop_
_entity.id
_entity.type
_entity.pdbx_description
1 polymer ?
#
loop_
_entity_poly.entity_id
_entity_poly.type
_entity_poly.pdbx_seq_one_letter_code
_entity_poly.pdbx_strand_id
1 'polypeptide(L)'
;MTPARLALCTVRRGWLRAWAALSAIGAAACMLELGAGWLHALSLAACASAAHMALQTLARRRELATLRALGMSGPALVWMLELEALWITCGGALPGLALGAIAAWGSGRSVGPPHLLPGQAAPLPASGALLPLAALVALAAACLLAALVPAIRAARHEVAHGLALLPPHQDG
;
A
#
# COMPACT_ATOMS: atom_id res chain seq x y z
N MET A 1 -20.72 8.81 58.03
CA MET A 1 -20.22 9.26 56.70
C MET A 1 -20.90 10.58 56.38
N THR A 2 -20.15 11.64 56.06
CA THR A 2 -20.71 12.98 55.85
C THR A 2 -21.31 13.13 54.45
N PRO A 3 -22.44 13.83 54.28
CA PRO A 3 -23.13 13.98 52.98
C PRO A 3 -22.24 14.62 51.90
N ALA A 4 -21.30 15.49 52.31
CA ALA A 4 -20.33 16.11 51.41
C ALA A 4 -19.40 15.10 50.70
N ARG A 5 -19.04 13.98 51.35
CA ARG A 5 -18.20 12.93 50.71
C ARG A 5 -18.94 12.13 49.66
N LEU A 6 -20.27 11.96 49.80
CA LEU A 6 -21.08 11.24 48.82
C LEU A 6 -21.25 12.07 47.53
N ALA A 7 -21.47 13.37 47.65
CA ALA A 7 -21.58 14.28 46.50
C ALA A 7 -20.26 14.36 45.69
N LEU A 8 -19.11 14.41 46.36
CA LEU A 8 -17.81 14.40 45.68
C LEU A 8 -17.52 13.06 44.97
N CYS A 9 -17.94 11.94 45.55
CA CYS A 9 -17.76 10.62 44.94
C CYS A 9 -18.64 10.41 43.69
N THR A 10 -19.87 10.91 43.68
CA THR A 10 -20.77 10.80 42.51
C THR A 10 -20.32 11.68 41.36
N VAL A 11 -19.90 12.93 41.65
CA VAL A 11 -19.33 13.84 40.65
C VAL A 11 -18.05 13.25 40.07
N ARG A 12 -17.13 12.76 40.91
CA ARG A 12 -15.88 12.13 40.45
C ARG A 12 -16.11 10.88 39.61
N ARG A 13 -17.10 10.03 39.96
CA ARG A 13 -17.48 8.86 39.13
C ARG A 13 -18.14 9.27 37.81
N GLY A 14 -18.98 10.30 37.81
CA GLY A 14 -19.57 10.84 36.58
C GLY A 14 -18.51 11.38 35.62
N TRP A 15 -17.55 12.14 36.16
CA TRP A 15 -16.42 12.67 35.40
C TRP A 15 -15.52 11.57 34.83
N LEU A 16 -15.21 10.54 35.60
CA LEU A 16 -14.44 9.38 35.14
C LEU A 16 -15.14 8.61 34.01
N ARG A 17 -16.47 8.43 34.07
CA ARG A 17 -17.24 7.75 33.02
C ARG A 17 -17.33 8.57 31.73
N ALA A 18 -17.54 9.88 31.85
CA ALA A 18 -17.52 10.79 30.70
C ALA A 18 -16.14 10.80 30.03
N TRP A 19 -15.08 10.82 30.84
CA TRP A 19 -13.70 10.81 30.33
C TRP A 19 -13.35 9.48 29.64
N ALA A 20 -13.77 8.34 30.21
CA ALA A 20 -13.60 7.03 29.57
C ALA A 20 -14.41 6.88 28.27
N ALA A 21 -15.59 7.48 28.18
CA ALA A 21 -16.37 7.49 26.95
C ALA A 21 -15.70 8.34 25.85
N LEU A 22 -15.18 9.52 26.21
CA LEU A 22 -14.48 10.41 25.28
C LEU A 22 -13.19 9.78 24.71
N SER A 23 -12.40 9.09 25.55
CA SER A 23 -11.19 8.41 25.09
C SER A 23 -11.51 7.19 24.20
N ALA A 24 -12.57 6.44 24.51
CA ALA A 24 -13.02 5.32 23.69
C ALA A 24 -13.49 5.78 22.29
N ILE A 25 -14.24 6.88 22.21
CA ILE A 25 -14.69 7.45 20.93
C ILE A 25 -13.50 7.92 20.09
N GLY A 26 -12.52 8.60 20.72
CA GLY A 26 -11.30 9.05 20.03
C GLY A 26 -10.45 7.90 19.50
N ALA A 27 -10.29 6.82 20.28
CA ALA A 27 -9.57 5.63 19.86
C ALA A 27 -10.24 4.94 18.66
N ALA A 28 -11.57 4.83 18.68
CA ALA A 28 -12.34 4.25 17.57
C ALA A 28 -12.19 5.05 16.27
N ALA A 29 -12.24 6.38 16.34
CA ALA A 29 -12.05 7.26 15.19
C ALA A 29 -10.64 7.13 14.59
N CYS A 30 -9.60 7.08 15.43
CA CYS A 30 -8.22 6.85 14.98
C CYS A 30 -8.05 5.51 14.27
N MET A 31 -8.65 4.43 14.79
CA MET A 31 -8.58 3.11 14.15
C MET A 31 -9.25 3.12 12.76
N LEU A 32 -10.39 3.82 12.62
CA LEU A 32 -11.10 3.98 11.35
C LEU A 32 -10.29 4.78 10.33
N GLU A 33 -9.73 5.92 10.73
CA GLU A 33 -8.89 6.76 9.85
C GLU A 33 -7.63 6.03 9.39
N LEU A 34 -6.96 5.31 10.31
CA LEU A 34 -5.82 4.47 9.95
C LEU A 34 -6.24 3.38 8.95
N GLY A 35 -7.31 2.63 9.24
CA GLY A 35 -7.80 1.57 8.36
C GLY A 35 -8.19 2.08 6.97
N ALA A 36 -8.90 3.20 6.91
CA ALA A 36 -9.29 3.84 5.65
C ALA A 36 -8.06 4.30 4.86
N GLY A 37 -7.05 4.89 5.52
CA GLY A 37 -5.81 5.31 4.87
C GLY A 37 -5.08 4.14 4.18
N TRP A 38 -4.97 2.99 4.85
CA TRP A 38 -4.37 1.78 4.26
C TRP A 38 -5.13 1.29 3.04
N LEU A 39 -6.46 1.25 3.10
CA LEU A 39 -7.30 0.80 1.99
C LEU A 39 -7.12 1.69 0.75
N HIS A 40 -7.11 3.02 0.92
CA HIS A 40 -6.88 3.95 -0.18
C HIS A 40 -5.48 3.79 -0.78
N ALA A 41 -4.44 3.66 0.06
CA ALA A 41 -3.06 3.48 -0.39
C ALA A 41 -2.89 2.19 -1.23
N LEU A 42 -3.42 1.07 -0.75
CA LEU A 42 -3.36 -0.20 -1.48
C LEU A 42 -4.12 -0.14 -2.80
N SER A 43 -5.29 0.50 -2.81
CA SER A 43 -6.11 0.66 -4.02
C SER A 43 -5.39 1.50 -5.08
N LEU A 44 -4.79 2.62 -4.69
CA LEU A 44 -4.02 3.49 -5.59
C LEU A 44 -2.79 2.78 -6.15
N ALA A 45 -2.03 2.08 -5.30
CA ALA A 45 -0.86 1.32 -5.70
C ALA A 45 -1.22 0.23 -6.72
N ALA A 46 -2.29 -0.53 -6.47
CA ALA A 46 -2.79 -1.56 -7.38
C ALA A 46 -3.19 -0.98 -8.74
N CYS A 47 -3.99 0.10 -8.74
CA CYS A 47 -4.41 0.78 -9.97
C CYS A 47 -3.23 1.32 -10.78
N ALA A 48 -2.26 1.97 -10.12
CA ALA A 48 -1.08 2.53 -10.78
C ALA A 48 -0.21 1.45 -11.43
N SER A 49 0.06 0.34 -10.72
CA SER A 49 0.83 -0.79 -11.24
C SER A 49 0.15 -1.44 -12.44
N ALA A 50 -1.15 -1.69 -12.35
CA ALA A 50 -1.92 -2.27 -13.44
C ALA A 50 -1.93 -1.36 -14.69
N ALA A 51 -2.13 -0.05 -14.49
CA ALA A 51 -2.10 0.93 -15.58
C ALA A 51 -0.71 1.00 -16.25
N HIS A 52 0.36 0.99 -15.45
CA HIS A 52 1.72 1.02 -15.95
C HIS A 52 2.05 -0.23 -16.79
N MET A 53 1.77 -1.42 -16.28
CA MET A 53 2.00 -2.68 -16.99
C MET A 53 1.18 -2.76 -18.28
N ALA A 54 -0.07 -2.29 -18.25
CA ALA A 54 -0.88 -2.20 -19.46
C ALA A 54 -0.19 -1.31 -20.51
N LEU A 55 0.25 -0.11 -20.13
CA LEU A 55 0.89 0.81 -21.07
C LEU A 55 2.24 0.30 -21.61
N GLN A 56 3.11 -0.25 -20.75
CA GLN A 56 4.43 -0.77 -21.17
C GLN A 56 4.30 -1.95 -22.13
N THR A 57 3.43 -2.92 -21.81
CA THR A 57 3.20 -4.07 -22.68
C THR A 57 2.64 -3.63 -24.03
N LEU A 58 1.73 -2.64 -24.08
CA LEU A 58 1.24 -2.04 -25.33
C LEU A 58 2.37 -1.42 -26.18
N ALA A 59 3.27 -0.67 -25.56
CA ALA A 59 4.34 0.03 -26.26
C ALA A 59 5.39 -0.94 -26.84
N ARG A 60 5.67 -2.04 -26.15
CA ARG A 60 6.72 -3.01 -26.50
C ARG A 60 6.21 -4.31 -27.14
N ARG A 61 4.94 -4.38 -27.55
CA ARG A 61 4.31 -5.59 -28.12
C ARG A 61 5.15 -6.30 -29.18
N ARG A 62 5.82 -5.54 -30.05
CA ARG A 62 6.66 -6.09 -31.12
C ARG A 62 7.89 -6.81 -30.58
N GLU A 63 8.57 -6.23 -29.59
CA GLU A 63 9.73 -6.82 -28.92
C GLU A 63 9.34 -8.10 -28.18
N LEU A 64 8.19 -8.10 -27.50
CA LEU A 64 7.74 -9.28 -26.77
C LEU A 64 7.28 -10.41 -27.70
N ALA A 65 6.65 -10.08 -28.82
CA ALA A 65 6.29 -11.04 -29.86
C ALA A 65 7.53 -11.67 -30.52
N THR A 66 8.59 -10.90 -30.79
CA THR A 66 9.84 -11.46 -31.34
C THR A 66 10.54 -12.36 -30.32
N LEU A 67 10.58 -11.99 -29.04
CA LEU A 67 11.12 -12.86 -27.98
C LEU A 67 10.36 -14.19 -27.89
N ARG A 68 9.02 -14.18 -28.04
CA ARG A 68 8.23 -15.42 -28.11
C ARG A 68 8.47 -16.23 -29.38
N ALA A 69 8.68 -15.58 -30.53
CA ALA A 69 9.05 -16.25 -31.77
C ALA A 69 10.43 -16.93 -31.67
N LEU A 70 11.35 -16.37 -30.88
CA LEU A 70 12.66 -16.96 -30.55
C LEU A 70 12.58 -18.10 -29.52
N GLY A 71 11.38 -18.48 -29.07
CA GLY A 71 11.16 -19.64 -28.19
C GLY A 71 10.96 -19.28 -26.71
N MET A 72 10.81 -18.00 -26.35
CA MET A 72 10.47 -17.64 -24.96
C MET A 72 9.09 -18.19 -24.58
N SER A 73 9.05 -18.97 -23.49
CA SER A 73 7.82 -19.55 -22.98
C SER A 73 6.90 -18.47 -22.37
N GLY A 74 5.58 -18.67 -22.46
CA GLY A 74 4.60 -17.75 -21.87
C GLY A 74 4.81 -17.50 -20.36
N PRO A 75 5.08 -18.53 -19.54
CA PRO A 75 5.39 -18.33 -18.13
C PRO A 75 6.66 -17.52 -17.89
N ALA A 76 7.72 -17.71 -18.70
CA ALA A 76 8.95 -16.91 -18.58
C ALA A 76 8.71 -15.42 -18.86
N LEU A 77 7.84 -15.11 -19.84
CA LEU A 77 7.41 -13.75 -20.11
C LEU A 77 6.67 -13.12 -18.91
N VAL A 78 5.74 -13.86 -18.30
CA VAL A 78 5.03 -13.40 -17.11
C VAL A 78 6.00 -13.13 -15.97
N TRP A 79 6.95 -14.03 -15.71
CA TRP A 79 7.98 -13.83 -14.68
C TRP A 79 8.84 -12.59 -14.92
N MET A 80 9.21 -12.32 -16.18
CA MET A 80 9.96 -11.11 -16.52
C MET A 80 9.17 -9.84 -16.19
N LEU A 81 7.89 -9.80 -16.57
CA LEU A 81 7.00 -8.66 -16.30
C LEU A 81 6.72 -8.49 -14.80
N GLU A 82 6.58 -9.59 -14.07
CA GLU A 82 6.45 -9.57 -12.60
C GLU A 82 7.73 -9.03 -11.93
N LEU A 83 8.91 -9.40 -12.41
CA LEU A 83 10.17 -8.87 -11.91
C LEU A 83 10.33 -7.37 -12.21
N GLU A 84 9.85 -6.90 -13.35
CA GLU A 84 9.81 -5.47 -13.67
C GLU A 84 8.86 -4.71 -12.72
N ALA A 85 7.67 -5.25 -12.49
CA ALA A 85 6.72 -4.68 -11.52
C ALA A 85 7.28 -4.66 -10.09
N LEU A 86 7.98 -5.73 -9.68
CA LEU A 86 8.65 -5.81 -8.40
C LEU A 86 9.76 -4.77 -8.28
N TRP A 87 10.56 -4.59 -9.34
CA TRP A 87 11.64 -3.60 -9.38
C TRP A 87 11.11 -2.18 -9.21
N ILE A 88 10.05 -1.83 -9.93
CA ILE A 88 9.39 -0.52 -9.82
C ILE A 88 8.83 -0.32 -8.41
N THR A 89 8.19 -1.36 -7.86
CA THR A 89 7.60 -1.29 -6.51
C THR A 89 8.67 -1.11 -5.45
N CYS A 90 9.76 -1.88 -5.50
CA CYS A 90 10.91 -1.72 -4.60
C CYS A 90 11.57 -0.33 -4.77
N GLY A 91 11.71 0.12 -6.02
CA GLY A 91 12.27 1.42 -6.37
C GLY A 91 11.45 2.60 -5.84
N GLY A 92 10.13 2.47 -5.73
CA GLY A 92 9.26 3.47 -5.12
C GLY A 92 9.13 3.34 -3.59
N ALA A 93 9.12 2.11 -3.08
CA ALA A 93 8.91 1.83 -1.66
C ALA A 93 10.09 2.27 -0.78
N LEU A 94 11.34 2.05 -1.23
CA LEU A 94 12.52 2.43 -0.44
C LEU A 94 12.63 3.95 -0.24
N PRO A 95 12.55 4.80 -1.29
CA PRO A 95 12.51 6.25 -1.11
C PRO A 95 11.26 6.70 -0.35
N GLY A 96 10.10 6.06 -0.59
CA GLY A 96 8.87 6.36 0.13
C GLY A 96 9.00 6.18 1.64
N LEU A 97 9.64 5.08 2.08
CA LEU A 97 9.94 4.85 3.49
C LEU A 97 10.93 5.88 4.05
N ALA A 98 11.98 6.24 3.29
CA ALA A 98 12.94 7.24 3.70
C ALA A 98 12.29 8.63 3.87
N LEU A 99 11.48 9.05 2.90
CA LEU A 99 10.73 10.30 2.95
C LEU A 99 9.69 10.28 4.08
N GLY A 100 9.00 9.16 4.29
CA GLY A 100 8.08 8.98 5.42
C GLY A 100 8.77 9.09 6.77
N ALA A 101 9.97 8.52 6.92
CA ALA A 101 10.77 8.64 8.13
C ALA A 101 11.25 10.09 8.37
N ILE A 102 11.68 10.79 7.31
CA ILE A 102 12.05 12.21 7.39
C ILE A 102 10.84 13.07 7.77
N ALA A 103 9.68 12.81 7.17
CA ALA A 103 8.44 13.52 7.49
C ALA A 103 8.01 13.27 8.95
N ALA A 104 8.08 12.03 9.43
CA ALA A 104 7.78 11.68 10.81
C ALA A 104 8.77 12.30 11.81
N TRP A 105 10.05 12.40 11.43
CA TRP A 105 11.08 13.08 12.21
C TRP A 105 10.83 14.60 12.27
N GLY A 106 10.55 15.22 11.12
CA GLY A 106 10.27 16.65 10.99
C GLY A 106 8.95 17.09 11.63
N SER A 107 7.95 16.20 11.70
CA SER A 107 6.69 16.46 12.40
C SER A 107 6.83 16.44 13.93
N GLY A 108 8.02 16.17 14.46
CA GLY A 108 8.37 16.35 15.87
C GLY A 108 7.33 15.81 16.85
N ARG A 109 7.01 14.50 16.81
CA ARG A 109 6.04 13.84 17.74
C ARG A 109 4.73 14.62 18.00
N SER A 110 4.27 15.47 17.09
CA SER A 110 3.04 16.25 17.27
C SER A 110 1.83 15.54 16.65
N VAL A 111 1.66 14.27 17.02
CA VAL A 111 0.35 13.59 17.01
C VAL A 111 0.10 13.08 18.43
N GLY A 112 0.33 13.94 19.41
CA GLY A 112 -0.34 13.84 20.70
C GLY A 112 -1.57 14.74 20.62
N PRO A 113 -2.79 14.28 20.95
CA PRO A 113 -3.90 15.20 21.16
C PRO A 113 -3.46 16.30 22.15
N PRO A 114 -3.90 17.55 21.99
CA PRO A 114 -3.28 18.74 22.60
C PRO A 114 -3.38 18.86 24.14
N HIS A 115 -3.48 17.76 24.89
CA HIS A 115 -3.71 17.75 26.34
C HIS A 115 -3.29 16.47 27.08
N LEU A 116 -2.51 15.55 26.48
CA LEU A 116 -2.06 14.36 27.22
C LEU A 116 -0.80 14.65 28.04
N LEU A 117 -0.94 14.51 29.36
CA LEU A 117 0.14 14.41 30.33
C LEU A 117 1.19 13.36 29.89
N PRO A 118 2.47 13.54 30.25
CA PRO A 118 3.53 12.57 29.97
C PRO A 118 3.24 11.27 30.74
N GLY A 119 2.78 10.23 30.06
CA GLY A 119 2.57 8.92 30.69
C GLY A 119 1.54 8.00 30.05
N GLN A 120 0.77 8.45 29.05
CA GLN A 120 -0.16 7.60 28.31
C GLN A 120 0.16 7.65 26.81
N ALA A 121 1.41 7.31 26.48
CA ALA A 121 1.66 6.74 25.17
C ALA A 121 0.79 5.48 25.10
N ALA A 122 -0.21 5.48 24.23
CA ALA A 122 -0.70 4.21 23.71
C ALA A 122 0.55 3.45 23.26
N PRO A 123 0.87 2.29 23.84
CA PRO A 123 2.04 1.56 23.39
C PRO A 123 1.73 1.17 21.95
N LEU A 124 2.30 1.89 20.96
CA LEU A 124 2.61 1.25 19.70
C LEU A 124 3.50 0.08 20.11
N PRO A 125 3.03 -1.18 20.03
CA PRO A 125 3.79 -2.29 20.53
C PRO A 125 5.14 -2.31 19.82
N ALA A 126 6.18 -2.49 20.63
CA ALA A 126 7.59 -2.42 20.32
C ALA A 126 7.99 -3.30 19.12
N SER A 127 7.76 -2.79 17.92
CA SER A 127 8.23 -3.37 16.68
C SER A 127 8.45 -2.28 15.64
N GLY A 128 9.32 -1.32 15.97
CA GLY A 128 9.63 -0.19 15.09
C GLY A 128 10.05 -0.60 13.67
N ALA A 129 10.50 -1.85 13.48
CA ALA A 129 10.79 -2.43 12.17
C ALA A 129 9.68 -3.32 11.57
N LEU A 130 8.78 -3.93 12.36
CA LEU A 130 7.78 -4.86 11.82
C LEU A 130 6.63 -4.14 11.12
N LEU A 131 6.19 -3.00 11.64
CA LEU A 131 5.11 -2.22 11.01
C LEU A 131 5.48 -1.71 9.60
N PRO A 132 6.64 -1.05 9.38
CA PRO A 132 7.03 -0.64 8.02
C PRO A 132 7.33 -1.84 7.11
N LEU A 133 7.81 -2.96 7.65
CA LEU A 133 8.00 -4.19 6.89
C LEU A 133 6.66 -4.78 6.44
N ALA A 134 5.68 -4.89 7.34
CA ALA A 134 4.35 -5.40 7.01
C ALA A 134 3.65 -4.52 5.98
N ALA A 135 3.80 -3.19 6.09
CA ALA A 135 3.34 -2.22 5.12
C ALA A 135 3.93 -2.45 3.73
N LEU A 136 5.25 -2.61 3.67
CA LEU A 136 5.98 -2.81 2.43
C LEU A 136 5.61 -4.15 1.77
N VAL A 137 5.45 -5.20 2.57
CA VAL A 137 4.96 -6.51 2.09
C VAL A 137 3.53 -6.41 1.56
N ALA A 138 2.64 -5.70 2.25
CA ALA A 138 1.25 -5.52 1.81
C ALA A 138 1.18 -4.73 0.49
N LEU A 139 1.96 -3.65 0.36
CA LEU A 139 2.06 -2.87 -0.87
C LEU A 139 2.65 -3.68 -2.02
N ALA A 140 3.75 -4.40 -1.78
CA ALA A 140 4.37 -5.27 -2.77
C ALA A 140 3.39 -6.35 -3.25
N ALA A 141 2.72 -7.02 -2.31
CA ALA A 141 1.71 -8.02 -2.64
C ALA A 141 0.55 -7.42 -3.45
N ALA A 142 0.03 -6.26 -3.09
CA ALA A 142 -1.04 -5.59 -3.83
C ALA A 142 -0.62 -5.22 -5.26
N CYS A 143 0.59 -4.69 -5.44
CA CYS A 143 1.14 -4.35 -6.76
C CYS A 143 1.34 -5.58 -7.64
N LEU A 144 1.97 -6.64 -7.12
CA LEU A 144 2.19 -7.90 -7.83
C LEU A 144 0.85 -8.53 -8.24
N LEU A 145 -0.09 -8.64 -7.29
CA LEU A 145 -1.42 -9.19 -7.58
C LEU A 145 -2.17 -8.39 -8.65
N ALA A 146 -2.03 -7.06 -8.64
CA ALA A 146 -2.64 -6.20 -9.65
C ALA A 146 -1.96 -6.33 -11.03
N ALA A 147 -0.65 -6.57 -11.07
CA ALA A 147 0.15 -6.73 -12.29
C ALA A 147 -0.02 -8.11 -12.96
N LEU A 148 -0.37 -9.14 -12.20
CA LEU A 148 -0.55 -10.50 -12.72
C LEU A 148 -1.59 -10.58 -13.84
N VAL A 149 -2.74 -9.91 -13.67
CA VAL A 149 -3.82 -9.94 -14.66
C VAL A 149 -3.36 -9.37 -16.01
N PRO A 150 -2.81 -8.14 -16.10
CA PRO A 150 -2.30 -7.62 -17.37
C PRO A 150 -1.11 -8.43 -17.90
N ALA A 151 -0.21 -8.94 -17.05
CA ALA A 151 0.93 -9.76 -17.49
C ALA A 151 0.48 -11.08 -18.15
N ILE A 152 -0.48 -11.79 -17.55
CA ILE A 152 -1.04 -13.02 -18.11
C ILE A 152 -1.79 -12.71 -19.42
N ARG A 153 -2.53 -11.60 -19.47
CA ARG A 153 -3.22 -11.16 -20.70
C ARG A 153 -2.23 -10.85 -21.82
N ALA A 154 -1.15 -10.13 -21.54
CA ALA A 154 -0.09 -9.85 -22.52
C ALA A 154 0.51 -11.16 -23.06
N ALA A 155 0.89 -12.08 -22.16
CA ALA A 155 1.45 -13.37 -22.55
C ALA A 155 0.52 -14.19 -23.45
N ARG A 156 -0.80 -14.10 -23.29
CA ARG A 156 -1.77 -14.85 -24.12
C ARG A 156 -2.03 -14.20 -25.49
N HIS A 157 -2.07 -12.87 -25.57
CA HIS A 157 -2.52 -12.15 -26.77
C HIS A 157 -1.40 -11.78 -27.75
N GLU A 158 -0.14 -11.70 -27.31
CA GLU A 158 0.92 -11.14 -28.15
C GLU A 158 1.35 -11.98 -29.35
N VAL A 159 1.25 -13.31 -29.30
CA VAL A 159 1.68 -14.16 -30.42
C VAL A 159 0.78 -13.96 -31.65
N ALA A 160 -0.54 -13.97 -31.45
CA ALA A 160 -1.49 -13.83 -32.54
C ALA A 160 -1.56 -12.39 -33.09
N HIS A 161 -1.45 -11.39 -32.21
CA HIS A 161 -1.63 -9.99 -32.61
C HIS A 161 -0.32 -9.32 -33.06
N GLY A 162 0.83 -9.74 -32.52
CA GLY A 162 2.14 -9.21 -32.90
C GLY A 162 2.55 -9.59 -34.32
N LEU A 163 2.22 -10.81 -34.77
CA LEU A 163 2.49 -11.27 -36.14
C LEU A 163 1.51 -10.68 -37.16
N ALA A 164 0.27 -10.37 -36.76
CA ALA A 164 -0.71 -9.72 -37.63
C ALA A 164 -0.37 -8.25 -37.96
N LEU A 165 0.48 -7.62 -37.14
CA LEU A 165 0.99 -6.25 -37.36
C LEU A 165 2.25 -6.23 -38.25
N LEU A 166 2.75 -7.38 -38.69
CA LEU A 166 3.84 -7.44 -39.65
C LEU A 166 3.26 -7.01 -41.02
N PRO A 167 3.68 -5.88 -41.59
CA PRO A 167 3.28 -5.52 -42.95
C PRO A 167 3.71 -6.66 -43.89
N PRO A 168 2.87 -7.06 -44.87
CA PRO A 168 3.24 -8.11 -45.80
C PRO A 168 4.56 -7.71 -46.46
N HIS A 169 5.57 -8.57 -46.31
CA HIS A 169 6.85 -8.44 -46.98
C HIS A 169 6.55 -8.33 -48.48
N GLN A 170 6.74 -7.14 -49.06
CA GLN A 170 6.70 -6.98 -50.51
C GLN A 170 8.03 -7.52 -51.02
N ASP A 171 8.06 -8.83 -51.25
CA ASP A 171 9.10 -9.49 -52.05
C ASP A 171 8.98 -8.94 -53.48
N GLY A 172 9.89 -8.01 -53.83
CA GLY A 172 10.17 -7.55 -55.18
C GLY A 172 11.55 -8.01 -55.61
#